data_AF-A0A845WDQ6-F1
#
_entry.id   AF-A0A845WDQ6-F1
#
_cell.length_a   1.000
_cell.length_b   1.000
_cell.length_c   1.000
_cell.angle_alpha   90.00
_cell.angle_beta   90.00
_cell.angle_gamma   90.00
#
_symmetry.space_group_name_H-M   'P 1'
#
loop_
_entity.id
_entity.type
_entity.pdbx_description
1 polymer ?
#
loop_
_entity_poly.entity_id
_entity_poly.type
_entity_poly.pdbx_seq_one_letter_code
_entity_poly.pdbx_strand_id
1 'polypeptide(L)'
;MNDEDIDYSVIPEAVLQELALDNELYIATSALVELWMRESSAVAPIAWEILSTSHGDRYLQATALGVLFNADKEKALNYMSEKVTDCDPLLLNEMMKLIIDSPSDFVPSSTSTIFQTIIERFKNLRDEQELIEPDVQQDFMQLYNASAYAKLSPLG
;
A
#
# COMPACT_ATOMS: atom_id res chain seq x y z
N MET A 1 4.68 27.59 -7.00
CA MET A 1 5.89 26.84 -7.31
C MET A 1 5.41 25.41 -7.41
N ASN A 2 5.43 24.83 -8.60
CA ASN A 2 4.87 23.49 -8.79
C ASN A 2 5.96 22.47 -8.48
N ASP A 3 5.55 21.33 -7.90
CA ASP A 3 6.42 20.21 -7.51
C ASP A 3 7.37 19.73 -8.62
N GLU A 4 6.91 19.81 -9.88
CA GLU A 4 7.68 19.45 -11.07
C GLU A 4 8.97 20.26 -11.28
N ASP A 5 9.12 21.39 -10.58
CA ASP A 5 10.33 22.23 -10.62
C ASP A 5 11.37 21.86 -9.54
N ILE A 6 11.04 20.94 -8.62
CA ILE A 6 11.93 20.52 -7.53
C ILE A 6 12.71 19.28 -7.96
N ASP A 7 14.02 19.42 -8.09
CA ASP A 7 14.92 18.28 -8.28
C ASP A 7 15.18 17.60 -6.92
N TYR A 8 14.34 16.64 -6.56
CA TYR A 8 14.48 15.88 -5.32
C TYR A 8 15.81 15.11 -5.25
N SER A 9 16.38 14.71 -6.39
CA SER A 9 17.60 13.89 -6.48
C SER A 9 18.86 14.54 -5.90
N VAL A 10 18.86 15.87 -5.78
CA VAL A 10 19.97 16.66 -5.22
C VAL A 10 19.73 17.14 -3.79
N ILE A 11 18.51 16.94 -3.26
CA ILE A 11 18.17 17.35 -1.89
C ILE A 11 18.86 16.40 -0.89
N PRO A 12 19.53 16.93 0.16
CA PRO A 12 20.13 16.09 1.20
C PRO A 12 19.09 15.22 1.91
N GLU A 13 19.48 14.00 2.28
CA GLU A 13 18.57 13.04 2.90
C GLU A 13 17.86 13.59 4.14
N ALA A 14 18.58 14.32 5.02
CA ALA A 14 17.97 14.92 6.20
C ALA A 14 16.82 15.90 5.86
N VAL A 15 16.95 16.64 4.76
CA VAL A 15 15.90 17.55 4.29
C VAL A 15 14.74 16.75 3.68
N LEU A 16 15.03 15.69 2.93
CA LEU A 16 13.98 14.78 2.43
C LEU A 16 13.16 14.14 3.56
N GLN A 17 13.80 13.80 4.68
CA GLN A 17 13.11 13.25 5.85
C GLN A 17 12.14 14.27 6.46
N GLU A 18 12.53 15.55 6.55
CA GLU A 18 11.64 16.62 7.02
C GLU A 18 10.49 16.85 6.02
N LEU A 19 10.79 16.90 4.72
CA LEU A 19 9.80 17.12 3.67
C LEU A 19 8.78 15.98 3.58
N ALA A 20 9.18 14.73 3.81
CA ALA A 20 8.30 13.56 3.80
C ALA A 20 7.21 13.60 4.89
N LEU A 21 7.41 14.43 5.93
CA LEU A 21 6.47 14.63 7.02
C LEU A 21 5.82 16.03 6.98
N ASP A 22 6.01 16.78 5.89
CA ASP A 22 5.41 18.10 5.72
C ASP A 22 3.89 18.00 5.46
N ASN A 23 3.18 19.10 5.66
CA ASN A 23 1.74 19.18 5.39
C ASN A 23 1.45 19.35 3.89
N GLU A 24 2.44 19.76 3.09
CA GLU A 24 2.32 19.83 1.63
C GLU A 24 2.42 18.42 1.01
N LEU A 25 1.26 17.81 0.82
CA LEU A 25 1.09 16.37 0.51
C LEU A 25 1.85 15.90 -0.74
N TYR A 26 1.93 16.73 -1.78
CA TYR A 26 2.70 16.42 -2.99
C TYR A 26 4.20 16.35 -2.67
N ILE A 27 4.71 17.34 -1.93
CA ILE A 27 6.13 17.38 -1.52
C ILE A 27 6.43 16.20 -0.61
N ALA A 28 5.54 15.89 0.34
CA ALA A 28 5.69 14.75 1.22
C ALA A 28 5.74 13.42 0.47
N THR A 29 4.87 13.25 -0.54
CA THR A 29 4.84 12.06 -1.38
C THR A 29 6.13 11.93 -2.20
N SER A 30 6.55 12.99 -2.90
CA SER A 30 7.75 13.00 -3.73
C SER A 30 9.02 12.77 -2.90
N ALA A 31 9.12 13.39 -1.72
CA ALA A 31 10.24 13.19 -0.80
C ALA A 31 10.31 11.75 -0.25
N LEU A 32 9.15 11.16 0.10
CA LEU A 32 9.09 9.78 0.57
C LEU A 32 9.52 8.78 -0.51
N VAL A 33 9.05 8.97 -1.75
CA VAL A 33 9.44 8.13 -2.89
C VAL A 33 10.94 8.27 -3.16
N GLU A 34 11.49 9.48 -3.11
CA GLU A 34 12.92 9.70 -3.29
C GLU A 34 13.76 9.00 -2.20
N LEU A 35 13.34 9.07 -0.93
CA LEU A 35 13.98 8.33 0.17
C LEU A 35 13.98 6.82 -0.08
N TRP A 36 12.87 6.28 -0.59
CA TRP A 36 12.77 4.87 -0.97
C TRP A 36 13.71 4.52 -2.12
N MET A 37 13.74 5.33 -3.18
CA MET A 37 14.63 5.14 -4.34
C MET A 37 16.12 5.18 -3.97
N ARG A 38 16.47 5.92 -2.92
CA ARG A 38 17.84 5.98 -2.37
C ARG A 38 18.17 4.87 -1.37
N GLU A 39 17.24 3.96 -1.12
CA GLU A 39 17.38 2.89 -0.12
C GLU A 39 17.70 3.47 1.28
N SER A 40 17.14 4.65 1.60
CA SER A 40 17.37 5.31 2.88
C SER A 40 16.89 4.43 4.04
N SER A 41 17.76 4.26 5.04
CA SER A 41 17.39 3.58 6.29
C SER A 41 16.28 4.27 7.09
N ALA A 42 15.98 5.54 6.79
CA ALA A 42 14.91 6.30 7.42
C ALA A 42 13.53 6.08 6.78
N VAL A 43 13.46 5.40 5.63
CA VAL A 43 12.20 5.30 4.88
C VAL A 43 11.12 4.52 5.62
N ALA A 44 11.47 3.39 6.26
CA ALA A 44 10.53 2.57 7.01
C ALA A 44 9.93 3.31 8.24
N PRO A 45 10.73 3.96 9.12
CA PRO A 45 10.15 4.71 10.24
C PRO A 45 9.28 5.89 9.79
N ILE A 46 9.64 6.59 8.70
CA ILE A 46 8.84 7.71 8.17
C ILE A 46 7.53 7.22 7.57
N ALA A 47 7.56 6.19 6.72
CA ALA A 47 6.35 5.59 6.16
C ALA A 47 5.40 5.11 7.28
N TRP A 48 5.95 4.52 8.33
CA TRP A 48 5.17 4.14 9.52
C TRP A 48 4.55 5.34 10.25
N GLU A 49 5.30 6.44 10.40
CA GLU A 49 4.80 7.65 11.04
C GLU A 49 3.61 8.24 10.27
N ILE A 50 3.71 8.34 8.94
CA ILE A 50 2.63 8.78 8.05
C ILE A 50 1.38 7.91 8.21
N LEU A 51 1.55 6.59 8.23
CA LEU A 51 0.44 5.64 8.41
C LEU A 51 -0.18 5.72 9.81
N SER A 52 0.63 6.01 10.85
CA SER A 52 0.18 6.03 12.26
C SER A 52 -0.53 7.31 12.67
N THR A 53 -0.22 8.43 12.02
CA THR A 53 -0.66 9.77 12.43
C THR A 53 -1.97 10.22 11.78
N SER A 54 -2.53 9.43 10.86
CA SER A 54 -3.83 9.72 10.22
C SER A 54 -3.88 11.16 9.67
N HIS A 55 -2.87 11.58 8.91
CA HIS A 55 -2.84 12.94 8.31
C HIS A 55 -3.94 13.21 7.25
N GLY A 56 -4.91 12.31 7.07
CA GLY A 56 -6.10 12.55 6.27
C GLY A 56 -5.88 12.51 4.76
N ASP A 57 -4.63 12.44 4.29
CA ASP A 57 -4.33 12.26 2.88
C ASP A 57 -4.17 10.77 2.51
N ARG A 58 -5.23 10.27 1.91
CA ARG A 58 -5.36 8.90 1.42
C ARG A 58 -4.33 8.53 0.35
N TYR A 59 -3.80 9.47 -0.43
CA TYR A 59 -2.80 9.18 -1.46
C TYR A 59 -1.43 8.94 -0.84
N LEU A 60 -0.98 9.85 0.03
CA LEU A 60 0.26 9.74 0.79
C LEU A 60 0.25 8.47 1.66
N GLN A 61 -0.89 8.12 2.26
CA GLN A 61 -1.04 6.86 2.99
C GLN A 61 -0.91 5.63 2.09
N ALA A 62 -1.49 5.63 0.89
CA ALA A 62 -1.31 4.54 -0.07
C ALA A 62 0.18 4.41 -0.47
N THR A 63 0.83 5.52 -0.83
CA THR A 63 2.27 5.51 -1.14
C THR A 63 3.10 5.02 0.03
N ALA A 64 2.83 5.49 1.25
CA ALA A 64 3.55 5.05 2.45
C ALA A 64 3.37 3.55 2.73
N LEU A 65 2.20 2.98 2.45
CA LEU A 65 1.99 1.55 2.57
C LEU A 65 2.85 0.77 1.58
N GLY A 66 2.87 1.17 0.30
CA GLY A 66 3.69 0.51 -0.72
C GLY A 66 5.19 0.60 -0.40
N VAL A 67 5.65 1.77 0.06
CA VAL A 67 7.03 1.98 0.50
C VAL A 67 7.36 1.12 1.73
N LEU A 68 6.48 1.11 2.74
CA LEU A 68 6.67 0.32 3.95
C LEU A 68 6.69 -1.19 3.63
N PHE A 69 5.86 -1.67 2.72
CA PHE A 69 5.84 -3.08 2.33
C PHE A 69 7.18 -3.55 1.75
N ASN A 70 7.85 -2.69 0.98
CA ASN A 70 9.17 -2.96 0.43
C ASN A 70 10.29 -2.84 1.47
N ALA A 71 10.19 -1.88 2.39
CA ALA A 71 11.24 -1.59 3.37
C ALA A 71 11.16 -2.46 4.65
N ASP A 72 9.94 -2.77 5.11
CA ASP A 72 9.62 -3.55 6.30
C ASP A 72 8.28 -4.28 6.12
N LYS A 73 8.36 -5.41 5.41
CA LYS A 73 7.21 -6.22 5.00
C LYS A 73 6.35 -6.69 6.18
N GLU A 74 6.98 -7.14 7.26
CA GLU A 74 6.24 -7.63 8.44
C GLU A 74 5.36 -6.52 9.03
N LYS A 75 5.92 -5.32 9.16
CA LYS A 75 5.20 -4.17 9.69
C LYS A 75 4.06 -3.73 8.78
N ALA A 76 4.27 -3.75 7.46
CA ALA A 76 3.21 -3.47 6.49
C ALA A 76 2.06 -4.49 6.56
N LEU A 77 2.37 -5.79 6.63
CA LEU A 77 1.36 -6.85 6.74
C LEU A 77 0.54 -6.74 8.04
N ASN A 78 1.19 -6.36 9.15
CA ASN A 78 0.50 -6.09 10.42
C ASN A 78 -0.44 -4.89 10.28
N TYR A 79 0.04 -3.78 9.69
CA TYR A 79 -0.80 -2.61 9.43
C TYR A 79 -2.02 -2.95 8.55
N MET A 80 -1.81 -3.69 7.46
CA MET A 80 -2.88 -4.15 6.58
C MET A 80 -3.92 -4.97 7.36
N SER A 81 -3.47 -5.91 8.19
CA SER A 81 -4.36 -6.75 9.01
C SER A 81 -5.23 -5.92 9.96
N GLU A 82 -4.68 -4.85 10.52
CA GLU A 82 -5.39 -3.97 11.45
C GLU A 82 -6.38 -3.03 10.75
N LYS A 83 -6.02 -2.53 9.56
CA LYS A 83 -6.76 -1.47 8.85
C LYS A 83 -7.65 -1.93 7.71
N VAL A 84 -7.52 -3.19 7.29
CA VAL A 84 -8.26 -3.71 6.13
C VAL A 84 -9.76 -3.55 6.28
N THR A 85 -10.36 -3.52 7.47
CA THR A 85 -11.81 -3.43 7.61
C THR A 85 -12.38 -2.01 7.48
N ASP A 86 -11.57 -0.98 7.75
CA ASP A 86 -12.02 0.40 7.96
C ASP A 86 -11.21 1.46 7.20
N CYS A 87 -10.18 1.08 6.42
CA CYS A 87 -9.34 2.06 5.71
C CYS A 87 -10.07 2.84 4.60
N ASP A 88 -9.40 3.77 3.92
CA ASP A 88 -9.96 4.42 2.72
C ASP A 88 -9.92 3.46 1.51
N PRO A 89 -10.86 3.55 0.54
CA PRO A 89 -10.83 2.76 -0.69
C PRO A 89 -9.50 2.84 -1.47
N LEU A 90 -8.81 3.99 -1.51
CA LEU A 90 -7.48 4.07 -2.15
C LEU A 90 -6.43 3.24 -1.42
N LEU A 91 -6.50 3.20 -0.09
CA LEU A 91 -5.61 2.34 0.69
C LEU A 91 -5.94 0.87 0.44
N LEU A 92 -7.21 0.51 0.25
CA LEU A 92 -7.61 -0.83 -0.17
C LEU A 92 -7.11 -1.17 -1.57
N ASN A 93 -7.21 -0.24 -2.53
CA ASN A 93 -6.66 -0.39 -3.89
C ASN A 93 -5.16 -0.72 -3.83
N GLU A 94 -4.40 -0.01 -2.98
CA GLU A 94 -2.98 -0.30 -2.79
C GLU A 94 -2.73 -1.68 -2.17
N MET A 95 -3.50 -2.06 -1.15
CA MET A 95 -3.42 -3.41 -0.58
C MET A 95 -3.67 -4.50 -1.65
N MET A 96 -4.61 -4.29 -2.56
CA MET A 96 -4.90 -5.21 -3.66
C MET A 96 -3.73 -5.28 -4.65
N LYS A 97 -3.10 -4.14 -5.00
CA LYS A 97 -1.89 -4.10 -5.84
C LYS A 97 -0.75 -4.91 -5.25
N LEU A 98 -0.45 -4.72 -3.96
CA LEU A 98 0.61 -5.47 -3.28
C LEU A 98 0.38 -6.98 -3.33
N ILE A 99 -0.88 -7.42 -3.27
CA ILE A 99 -1.24 -8.84 -3.38
C ILE A 99 -1.08 -9.37 -4.80
N ILE A 100 -1.46 -8.57 -5.81
CA ILE A 100 -1.27 -8.91 -7.22
C ILE A 100 0.23 -9.04 -7.53
N ASP A 101 1.03 -8.09 -7.05
CA ASP A 101 2.46 -8.01 -7.34
C ASP A 101 3.28 -9.06 -6.57
N SER A 102 2.83 -9.44 -5.36
CA SER A 102 3.56 -10.34 -4.46
C SER A 102 2.69 -11.46 -3.87
N PRO A 103 2.01 -12.28 -4.67
CA PRO A 103 1.00 -13.23 -4.18
C PRO A 103 1.55 -14.29 -3.21
N SER A 104 2.84 -14.63 -3.31
CA SER A 104 3.49 -15.58 -2.41
C SER A 104 3.58 -15.10 -0.96
N ASP A 105 3.56 -13.79 -0.72
CA ASP A 105 3.57 -13.23 0.63
C ASP A 105 2.20 -13.40 1.34
N PHE A 106 1.16 -13.78 0.59
CA PHE A 106 -0.22 -13.84 1.07
C PHE A 106 -0.81 -15.27 1.15
N VAL A 107 -0.06 -16.34 0.82
CA VAL A 107 -0.56 -17.74 0.69
C VAL A 107 0.41 -18.78 1.30
N PRO A 108 0.01 -19.73 2.21
CA PRO A 108 -0.68 -19.54 3.49
C PRO A 108 -0.05 -20.33 4.69
N SER A 109 -0.01 -19.69 5.87
CA SER A 109 -0.43 -20.33 7.14
C SER A 109 -0.99 -19.31 8.15
N SER A 110 -0.71 -18.02 7.98
CA SER A 110 -1.27 -16.92 8.81
C SER A 110 -1.78 -15.70 8.01
N THR A 111 -1.28 -15.42 6.80
CA THR A 111 -1.71 -14.28 5.94
C THR A 111 -2.98 -14.54 5.11
N SER A 112 -3.51 -15.78 5.14
CA SER A 112 -4.78 -16.12 4.48
C SER A 112 -5.96 -15.28 5.00
N THR A 113 -5.88 -14.72 6.20
CA THR A 113 -6.91 -13.83 6.73
C THR A 113 -6.94 -12.50 5.99
N ILE A 114 -5.79 -11.84 5.77
CA ILE A 114 -5.72 -10.53 5.08
C ILE A 114 -6.34 -10.63 3.69
N PHE A 115 -5.92 -11.61 2.89
CA PHE A 115 -6.44 -11.76 1.52
C PHE A 115 -7.97 -11.98 1.52
N GLN A 116 -8.47 -12.86 2.40
CA GLN A 116 -9.92 -13.09 2.49
C GLN A 116 -10.67 -11.85 2.99
N THR A 117 -10.14 -11.12 3.97
CA THR A 117 -10.77 -9.89 4.48
C THR A 117 -10.80 -8.79 3.41
N ILE A 118 -9.75 -8.66 2.59
CA ILE A 118 -9.76 -7.73 1.45
C ILE A 118 -10.83 -8.14 0.43
N ILE A 119 -10.97 -9.43 0.11
CA ILE A 119 -12.01 -9.93 -0.80
C ILE A 119 -13.41 -9.63 -0.27
N GLU A 120 -13.66 -9.94 1.01
CA GLU A 120 -14.94 -9.68 1.66
C GLU A 120 -15.26 -8.19 1.63
N ARG A 121 -14.27 -7.35 1.93
CA ARG A 121 -14.43 -5.91 1.88
C ARG A 121 -14.70 -5.40 0.46
N PHE A 122 -13.91 -5.83 -0.52
CA PHE A 122 -14.07 -5.44 -1.92
C PHE A 122 -15.48 -5.76 -2.46
N LYS A 123 -16.00 -6.95 -2.13
CA LYS A 123 -17.38 -7.36 -2.51
C LYS A 123 -18.47 -6.52 -1.84
N ASN A 124 -18.17 -5.90 -0.70
CA ASN A 124 -19.11 -5.08 0.07
C ASN A 124 -18.99 -3.57 -0.21
N LEU A 125 -17.93 -3.14 -0.89
CA LEU A 125 -17.84 -1.78 -1.44
C LEU A 125 -18.94 -1.62 -2.50
N ARG A 126 -19.84 -0.64 -2.31
CA ARG A 126 -20.92 -0.37 -3.26
C ARG A 126 -20.55 0.81 -4.14
N ASP A 127 -20.72 2.02 -3.61
CA ASP A 127 -20.61 3.26 -4.36
C ASP A 127 -19.15 3.76 -4.47
N GLU A 128 -18.25 3.20 -3.66
CA GLU A 128 -16.83 3.58 -3.58
C GLU A 128 -15.92 2.68 -4.44
N GLN A 129 -16.48 1.70 -5.15
CA GLN A 129 -15.69 0.82 -6.04
C GLN A 129 -15.01 1.61 -7.17
N GLU A 130 -15.55 2.77 -7.56
CA GLU A 130 -14.95 3.65 -8.57
C GLU A 130 -13.57 4.20 -8.15
N LEU A 131 -13.23 4.16 -6.86
CA LEU A 131 -11.92 4.55 -6.35
C LEU A 131 -10.88 3.41 -6.44
N ILE A 132 -11.31 2.19 -6.78
CA ILE A 132 -10.42 1.08 -7.08
C ILE A 132 -10.16 1.08 -8.59
N GLU A 133 -8.91 1.02 -8.99
CA GLU A 133 -8.54 1.00 -10.41
C GLU A 133 -9.13 -0.23 -11.13
N PRO A 134 -9.77 -0.07 -12.31
CA PRO A 134 -10.44 -1.18 -13.00
C PRO A 134 -9.54 -2.40 -13.25
N ASP A 135 -8.28 -2.17 -13.62
CA ASP A 135 -7.31 -3.24 -13.87
C ASP A 135 -6.96 -3.98 -12.57
N VAL A 136 -6.81 -3.25 -11.45
CA VAL A 136 -6.60 -3.83 -10.12
C VAL A 136 -7.79 -4.68 -9.70
N GLN A 137 -9.03 -4.22 -9.95
CA GLN A 137 -10.23 -5.01 -9.66
C GLN A 137 -10.23 -6.32 -10.45
N GLN A 138 -9.95 -6.24 -11.74
CA GLN A 138 -9.93 -7.39 -12.63
C GLN A 138 -8.86 -8.41 -12.20
N ASP A 139 -7.62 -7.96 -12.04
CA ASP A 139 -6.48 -8.83 -11.77
C ASP A 139 -6.59 -9.47 -10.38
N PHE A 140 -7.05 -8.70 -9.39
CA PHE A 140 -7.31 -9.22 -8.05
C PHE A 140 -8.39 -10.32 -8.05
N MET A 141 -9.47 -10.13 -8.83
CA MET A 141 -10.52 -11.14 -8.94
C MET A 141 -10.08 -12.38 -9.72
N GLN A 142 -9.22 -12.23 -10.73
CA GLN A 142 -8.61 -13.36 -11.41
C GLN A 142 -7.75 -14.19 -10.46
N LEU A 143 -6.91 -13.54 -9.65
CA LEU A 143 -6.08 -14.18 -8.63
C LEU A 143 -6.95 -14.91 -7.60
N TYR A 144 -8.02 -14.28 -7.11
CA TYR A 144 -8.97 -14.91 -6.20
C TYR A 144 -9.59 -16.17 -6.81
N ASN A 145 -10.11 -16.09 -8.03
CA ASN A 145 -10.75 -17.22 -8.68
C ASN A 145 -9.76 -18.38 -8.86
N ALA A 146 -8.53 -18.10 -9.33
CA ALA A 146 -7.48 -19.11 -9.46
C ALA A 146 -7.16 -19.80 -8.11
N SER A 147 -7.07 -19.02 -7.03
CA SER A 147 -6.84 -19.55 -5.68
C SER A 147 -8.00 -20.42 -5.16
N ALA A 148 -9.25 -20.05 -5.48
CA ALA A 148 -10.44 -20.82 -5.12
C ALA A 148 -10.51 -22.13 -5.90
N TYR A 149 -10.20 -22.12 -7.19
CA TYR A 149 -10.10 -23.33 -8.00
C TYR A 149 -9.01 -24.29 -7.51
N ALA A 150 -7.85 -23.76 -7.11
CA ALA A 150 -6.76 -24.55 -6.53
C ALA A 150 -7.16 -25.23 -5.22
N LYS A 151 -7.98 -24.58 -4.37
CA LYS A 151 -8.52 -25.18 -3.13
C LYS A 151 -9.58 -26.26 -3.40
N LEU A 152 -10.33 -26.15 -4.50
CA LEU A 152 -11.39 -27.10 -4.87
C LEU A 152 -10.90 -28.29 -5.70
N SER A 153 -9.66 -28.27 -6.16
CA SER A 153 -9.04 -29.36 -6.93
C SER A 153 -7.99 -30.07 -6.07
N PRO A 154 -8.39 -30.90 -5.08
CA PRO A 154 -7.41 -31.73 -4.39
C PRO A 154 -6.97 -32.82 -5.36
N LEU A 155 -5.78 -32.65 -5.94
CA LEU A 155 -4.98 -33.68 -6.65
C LEU A 155 -5.78 -34.70 -7.47
N GLY A 156 -5.89 -34.46 -8.77
CA GLY A 156 -6.05 -35.55 -9.74
C GLY A 156 -4.78 -36.41 -9.81
#